data_AF-A0A970XRT6-F1
#
_entry.id   AF-A0A970XRT6-F1
#
_cell.length_a   1.000
_cell.length_b   1.000
_cell.length_c   1.000
_cell.angle_alpha   90.00
_cell.angle_beta   90.00
_cell.angle_gamma   90.00
#
_symmetry.space_group_name_H-M   'P 1'
#
loop_
_entity.id
_entity.type
_entity.pdbx_description
1 polymer ?
#
loop_
_entity_poly.entity_id
_entity_poly.type
_entity_poly.pdbx_seq_one_letter_code
_entity_poly.pdbx_strand_id
1 'polypeptide(L)'
;MTPTDRAPRTPPPEPPRPRRRWHGILLAAISTALAVPLLLLGGTGTATAADAGPGYSPNGRADSFVGALRFEGANAYCIELSKPSPIDAPTRALPPGAAPPAQVSSLSPLDRARLNRAMTGMGSSDDPRDAAAVAMHVWSLADPDGYRSRGRDDAHYLGLIPSEQRGAVRARLERLRAEAAEVRVLDAPESYGAAFEVRASALRLRLDAVPAGTVAEVHLRGGAVDGSAVLRADAGGARDLPVAVDPGAETIEARIALLPAEGYWPSELRVLVTDGRQLLIQPQPATLPSVELRIDAPVRGGFAHRPGTTPTAAPEPVPEPEPTPTPTLEPEPETETGPEPTPGPEPTPIPVPEPAPDPEPAPSPEPEPEPTREPDPRPESEPEPVVEREPQPEPVVEPEPRPDPAPAPAQDPEPEPEPEATPEPEPTRPAKPAPTASAPPTTVPAASEPPAAPAPATAPPAADELAATGTLFDPVSLLVPLGLAIALIGVGGWSLARTHQRDRADTSW
;
A
#
# COMPACT_ATOMS: atom_id res chain seq x y z
N MET A 1 -20.26 70.21 58.65
CA MET A 1 -21.23 71.00 57.88
C MET A 1 -21.79 70.10 56.78
N THR A 2 -23.07 69.74 56.86
CA THR A 2 -23.88 69.10 55.80
C THR A 2 -24.01 70.05 54.59
N PRO A 3 -24.26 69.59 53.34
CA PRO A 3 -25.65 69.28 52.96
C PRO A 3 -25.89 68.22 51.83
N THR A 4 -27.03 67.55 51.98
CA THR A 4 -28.00 67.07 50.96
C THR A 4 -27.78 65.80 50.14
N ASP A 5 -28.51 64.78 50.62
CA ASP A 5 -29.15 63.65 49.95
C ASP A 5 -29.95 64.01 48.66
N ARG A 6 -29.76 63.24 47.58
CA ARG A 6 -30.77 63.11 46.51
C ARG A 6 -30.56 61.83 45.69
N ALA A 7 -31.40 60.83 45.95
CA ALA A 7 -31.54 59.62 45.14
C ALA A 7 -31.98 59.89 43.68
N PRO A 8 -31.43 59.20 42.67
CA PRO A 8 -32.00 59.18 41.32
C PRO A 8 -32.97 58.00 41.12
N ARG A 9 -34.12 58.34 40.52
CA ARG A 9 -35.27 57.48 40.22
C ARG A 9 -34.96 56.46 39.12
N THR A 10 -35.50 55.24 39.27
CA THR A 10 -35.52 54.19 38.25
C THR A 10 -36.44 54.54 37.06
N PRO A 11 -36.05 54.27 35.80
CA PRO A 11 -36.93 54.43 34.64
C PRO A 11 -37.94 53.26 34.51
N PRO A 12 -39.11 53.47 33.89
CA PRO A 12 -40.17 52.46 33.75
C PRO A 12 -39.85 51.39 32.67
N PRO A 13 -40.47 50.19 32.74
CA PRO A 13 -40.15 49.06 31.86
C PRO A 13 -40.70 49.22 30.43
N GLU A 14 -39.89 48.79 29.44
CA GLU A 14 -40.23 48.75 28.01
C GLU A 14 -41.27 47.65 27.66
N PRO A 15 -42.15 47.86 26.67
CA PRO A 15 -43.12 46.86 26.23
C PRO A 15 -42.51 45.78 25.30
N PRO A 16 -43.08 44.56 25.27
CA PRO A 16 -42.50 43.42 24.56
C PRO A 16 -42.65 43.51 23.04
N ARG A 17 -41.55 43.23 22.30
CA ARG A 17 -41.52 43.16 20.83
C ARG A 17 -42.09 41.83 20.30
N PRO A 18 -42.85 41.82 19.19
CA PRO A 18 -43.55 40.63 18.71
C PRO A 18 -42.68 39.64 17.89
N ARG A 19 -42.75 38.38 18.31
CA ARG A 19 -42.47 37.06 17.68
C ARG A 19 -41.88 37.01 16.26
N ARG A 20 -40.59 36.64 16.21
CA ARG A 20 -39.82 36.12 15.07
C ARG A 20 -40.03 34.60 14.88
N ARG A 21 -41.26 34.13 14.64
CA ARG A 21 -41.59 32.68 14.54
C ARG A 21 -41.78 32.12 13.12
N TRP A 22 -41.75 32.95 12.08
CA TRP A 22 -42.02 32.49 10.70
C TRP A 22 -40.77 32.21 9.84
N HIS A 23 -39.59 32.71 10.26
CA HIS A 23 -38.34 32.50 9.50
C HIS A 23 -37.67 31.14 9.77
N GLY A 24 -38.02 30.46 10.87
CA GLY A 24 -37.43 29.16 11.23
C GLY A 24 -38.02 27.97 10.44
N ILE A 25 -39.27 28.08 9.97
CA ILE A 25 -39.96 26.97 9.29
C ILE A 25 -39.55 26.90 7.80
N LEU A 26 -39.24 28.04 7.18
CA LEU A 26 -38.80 28.08 5.77
C LEU A 26 -37.34 27.62 5.57
N LEU A 27 -36.46 27.78 6.57
CA LEU A 27 -35.08 27.29 6.52
C LEU A 27 -34.98 25.76 6.73
N ALA A 28 -35.91 25.17 7.50
CA ALA A 28 -35.94 23.73 7.72
C ALA A 28 -36.36 22.94 6.46
N ALA A 29 -37.28 23.48 5.65
CA ALA A 29 -37.79 22.80 4.45
C ALA A 29 -36.81 22.80 3.26
N ILE A 30 -35.92 23.79 3.17
CA ILE A 30 -34.87 23.83 2.13
C ILE A 30 -33.74 22.85 2.47
N SER A 31 -33.49 22.61 3.77
CA SER A 31 -32.44 21.70 4.24
C SER A 31 -32.78 20.23 3.97
N THR A 32 -34.05 19.82 4.08
CA THR A 32 -34.48 18.45 3.77
C THR A 32 -34.58 18.15 2.27
N ALA A 33 -34.72 19.17 1.41
CA ALA A 33 -34.74 18.98 -0.04
C ALA A 33 -33.32 18.82 -0.65
N LEU A 34 -32.26 19.23 0.06
CA LEU A 34 -30.86 19.08 -0.37
C LEU A 34 -30.15 17.85 0.24
N ALA A 35 -30.69 17.25 1.29
CA ALA A 35 -30.09 16.09 1.95
C ALA A 35 -30.44 14.75 1.29
N VAL A 36 -31.55 14.67 0.55
CA VAL A 36 -32.03 13.42 -0.07
C VAL A 36 -31.31 13.03 -1.38
N PRO A 37 -30.79 13.94 -2.23
CA PRO A 37 -29.93 13.53 -3.34
C PRO A 37 -28.52 13.14 -2.89
N LEU A 38 -28.06 13.57 -1.70
CA LEU A 38 -26.70 13.31 -1.23
C LEU A 38 -26.53 11.91 -0.60
N LEU A 39 -27.62 11.28 -0.14
CA LEU A 39 -27.59 9.92 0.42
C LEU A 39 -27.74 8.79 -0.63
N LEU A 40 -27.96 9.12 -1.91
CA LEU A 40 -28.03 8.14 -3.01
C LEU A 40 -26.78 8.14 -3.91
N LEU A 41 -25.78 8.97 -3.62
CA LEU A 41 -24.41 8.85 -4.16
C LEU A 41 -23.50 8.15 -3.14
N GLY A 42 -23.89 6.96 -2.71
CA GLY A 42 -22.99 6.06 -2.01
C GLY A 42 -21.81 5.71 -2.92
N GLY A 43 -20.63 6.23 -2.57
CA GLY A 43 -19.33 5.68 -2.99
C GLY A 43 -18.92 5.91 -4.44
N THR A 44 -18.71 7.16 -4.86
CA THR A 44 -17.73 7.41 -5.93
C THR A 44 -16.43 7.81 -5.25
N GLY A 45 -15.46 6.88 -5.16
CA GLY A 45 -14.10 7.24 -4.81
C GLY A 45 -13.66 8.31 -5.81
N THR A 46 -13.31 9.50 -5.33
CA THR A 46 -12.86 10.59 -6.19
C THR A 46 -11.60 10.11 -6.89
N ALA A 47 -11.69 9.83 -8.20
CA ALA A 47 -10.51 9.46 -8.96
C ALA A 47 -9.57 10.66 -9.03
N THR A 48 -8.33 10.49 -8.58
CA THR A 48 -7.28 11.51 -8.69
C THR A 48 -6.39 11.18 -9.87
N ALA A 49 -5.90 12.19 -10.59
CA ALA A 49 -4.91 11.95 -11.63
C ALA A 49 -3.64 11.35 -10.99
N ALA A 50 -2.99 10.40 -11.67
CA ALA A 50 -1.65 9.97 -11.29
C ALA A 50 -0.64 11.00 -11.82
N ASP A 51 0.21 11.52 -10.93
CA ASP A 51 1.22 12.51 -11.31
C ASP A 51 2.55 11.82 -11.65
N ALA A 52 3.36 12.48 -12.47
CA ALA A 52 4.76 12.06 -12.64
C ALA A 52 5.51 12.27 -11.32
N GLY A 53 6.22 11.23 -10.86
CA GLY A 53 7.04 11.25 -9.66
C GLY A 53 8.54 11.30 -9.98
N PRO A 54 9.41 10.90 -9.03
CA PRO A 54 10.85 10.83 -9.27
C PRO A 54 11.19 9.84 -10.38
N GLY A 55 12.02 10.25 -11.33
CA GLY A 55 12.44 9.42 -12.45
C GLY A 55 13.09 10.20 -13.57
N TYR A 56 13.22 9.55 -14.72
CA TYR A 56 13.81 10.13 -15.93
C TYR A 56 12.84 10.01 -17.09
N SER A 57 12.73 11.06 -17.90
CA SER A 57 11.99 11.04 -19.15
C SER A 57 12.81 11.75 -20.23
N PRO A 58 13.36 11.01 -21.21
CA PRO A 58 13.93 11.62 -22.40
C PRO A 58 12.91 12.53 -23.07
N ASN A 59 13.27 13.79 -23.27
CA ASN A 59 12.42 14.80 -23.93
C ASN A 59 11.09 15.10 -23.23
N GLY A 60 10.95 14.74 -21.94
CA GLY A 60 9.75 15.03 -21.14
C GLY A 60 8.49 14.27 -21.57
N ARG A 61 8.62 13.19 -22.34
CA ARG A 61 7.48 12.38 -22.77
C ARG A 61 7.14 11.26 -21.80
N ALA A 62 5.85 11.15 -21.45
CA ALA A 62 5.32 10.16 -20.51
C ALA A 62 5.46 8.69 -20.97
N ASP A 63 5.57 8.44 -22.27
CA ASP A 63 5.75 7.11 -22.87
C ASP A 63 7.18 6.56 -22.72
N SER A 64 8.14 7.41 -22.39
CA SER A 64 9.55 7.06 -22.18
C SER A 64 10.01 7.24 -20.73
N PHE A 65 9.06 7.43 -19.81
CA PHE A 65 9.34 7.67 -18.40
C PHE A 65 9.82 6.40 -17.69
N VAL A 66 10.96 6.49 -17.01
CA VAL A 66 11.54 5.45 -16.16
C VAL A 66 11.63 5.97 -14.74
N GLY A 67 10.68 5.56 -13.90
CA GLY A 67 10.60 6.01 -12.52
C GLY A 67 9.28 5.69 -11.84
N ALA A 68 9.05 6.35 -10.71
CA ALA A 68 7.82 6.26 -9.94
C ALA A 68 6.81 7.30 -10.42
N LEU A 69 5.53 6.93 -10.39
CA LEU A 69 4.42 7.87 -10.41
C LEU A 69 4.04 8.24 -8.97
N ARG A 70 3.16 9.22 -8.79
CA ARG A 70 2.61 9.60 -7.49
C ARG A 70 1.11 9.37 -7.46
N PHE A 71 0.67 8.84 -6.32
CA PHE A 71 -0.74 8.72 -5.98
C PHE A 71 -0.90 8.88 -4.48
N GLU A 72 -1.75 9.82 -4.06
CA GLU A 72 -1.99 10.16 -2.64
C GLU A 72 -0.70 10.45 -1.85
N GLY A 73 0.24 11.15 -2.48
CA GLY A 73 1.52 11.54 -1.87
C GLY A 73 2.58 10.43 -1.80
N ALA A 74 2.26 9.19 -2.15
CA ALA A 74 3.21 8.08 -2.17
C ALA A 74 3.64 7.69 -3.59
N ASN A 75 4.87 7.17 -3.71
CA ASN A 75 5.36 6.60 -4.96
C ASN A 75 4.55 5.36 -5.34
N ALA A 76 4.22 5.23 -6.63
CA ALA A 76 3.51 4.12 -7.23
C ALA A 76 4.25 3.67 -8.51
N TYR A 77 4.21 2.37 -8.81
CA TYR A 77 4.98 1.80 -9.92
C TYR A 77 4.08 1.08 -10.92
N CYS A 78 4.32 1.33 -12.20
CA CYS A 78 3.61 0.66 -13.28
C CYS A 78 4.01 -0.82 -13.40
N ILE A 79 3.04 -1.68 -13.73
CA ILE A 79 3.26 -3.12 -13.94
C ILE A 79 2.87 -3.62 -15.33
N GLU A 80 2.55 -2.74 -16.28
CA GLU A 80 2.08 -3.12 -17.64
C GLU A 80 2.73 -2.24 -18.72
N LEU A 81 3.94 -2.58 -19.15
CA LEU A 81 4.71 -1.74 -20.09
C LEU A 81 4.07 -1.60 -21.47
N SER A 82 3.20 -2.53 -21.86
CA SER A 82 2.53 -2.52 -23.15
C SER A 82 1.35 -1.55 -23.23
N LYS A 83 0.84 -1.06 -22.09
CA LYS A 83 -0.31 -0.14 -22.05
C LYS A 83 0.10 1.33 -22.03
N PRO A 84 -0.78 2.27 -22.42
CA PRO A 84 -0.49 3.70 -22.36
C PRO A 84 -0.28 4.19 -20.94
N SER A 85 0.71 5.08 -20.75
CA SER A 85 1.09 5.67 -19.46
C SER A 85 -0.13 6.24 -18.70
N PRO A 86 -0.22 6.04 -17.37
CA PRO A 86 -1.32 6.55 -16.56
C PRO A 86 -1.13 8.00 -16.10
N ILE A 87 -0.02 8.66 -16.45
CA ILE A 87 0.22 10.08 -16.13
C ILE A 87 -0.93 10.96 -16.62
N ASP A 88 -1.39 11.85 -15.75
CA ASP A 88 -2.51 12.79 -15.95
C ASP A 88 -3.87 12.11 -16.20
N ALA A 89 -4.02 10.81 -15.93
CA ALA A 89 -5.31 10.11 -16.02
C ALA A 89 -5.92 9.80 -14.66
N PRO A 90 -7.27 9.83 -14.56
CA PRO A 90 -7.99 9.49 -13.36
C PRO A 90 -7.65 8.06 -12.93
N THR A 91 -7.13 7.97 -11.72
CA THR A 91 -6.65 6.76 -11.08
C THR A 91 -7.37 6.61 -9.75
N ARG A 92 -7.64 5.36 -9.36
CA ARG A 92 -8.29 5.04 -8.09
C ARG A 92 -7.66 3.81 -7.46
N ALA A 93 -7.65 3.74 -6.13
CA ALA A 93 -7.33 2.50 -5.45
C ALA A 93 -8.40 1.44 -5.73
N LEU A 94 -7.97 0.21 -5.93
CA LEU A 94 -8.86 -0.94 -5.98
C LEU A 94 -9.51 -1.10 -4.59
N PRO A 95 -10.85 -1.19 -4.50
CA PRO A 95 -11.53 -1.32 -3.21
C PRO A 95 -11.10 -2.58 -2.45
N PRO A 96 -11.06 -2.55 -1.11
CA PRO A 96 -10.83 -3.75 -0.31
C PRO A 96 -11.82 -4.87 -0.66
N GLY A 97 -11.34 -6.10 -0.77
CA GLY A 97 -12.14 -7.27 -1.10
C GLY A 97 -12.52 -7.42 -2.59
N ALA A 98 -12.21 -6.43 -3.44
CA ALA A 98 -12.35 -6.61 -4.89
C ALA A 98 -11.29 -7.58 -5.43
N ALA A 99 -11.66 -8.39 -6.41
CA ALA A 99 -10.73 -9.30 -7.07
C ALA A 99 -9.62 -8.49 -7.78
N PRO A 100 -8.34 -8.81 -7.57
CA PRO A 100 -7.26 -8.11 -8.25
C PRO A 100 -7.29 -8.38 -9.76
N PRO A 101 -6.90 -7.39 -10.59
CA PRO A 101 -6.75 -7.58 -12.03
C PRO A 101 -5.84 -8.77 -12.38
N ALA A 102 -6.05 -9.36 -13.56
CA ALA A 102 -5.31 -10.55 -14.03
C ALA A 102 -3.79 -10.39 -13.97
N GLN A 103 -3.27 -9.18 -14.28
CA GLN A 103 -1.85 -8.90 -14.20
C GLN A 103 -1.28 -9.08 -12.79
N VAL A 104 -2.06 -8.76 -11.75
CA VAL A 104 -1.63 -8.88 -10.35
C VAL A 104 -1.88 -10.30 -9.82
N SER A 105 -3.01 -10.91 -10.17
CA SER A 105 -3.37 -12.25 -9.71
C SER A 105 -2.53 -13.36 -10.35
N SER A 106 -1.95 -13.11 -11.54
CA SER A 106 -1.03 -14.04 -12.19
C SER A 106 0.39 -14.03 -11.59
N LEU A 107 0.76 -13.01 -10.83
CA LEU A 107 2.05 -12.98 -10.13
C LEU A 107 2.09 -14.03 -9.03
N SER A 108 3.23 -14.69 -8.86
CA SER A 108 3.42 -15.59 -7.73
C SER A 108 3.36 -14.80 -6.41
N PRO A 109 2.96 -15.42 -5.28
CA PRO A 109 3.03 -14.77 -3.97
C PRO A 109 4.44 -14.27 -3.63
N LEU A 110 5.47 -15.00 -4.07
CA LEU A 110 6.87 -14.61 -3.88
C LEU A 110 7.23 -13.36 -4.68
N ASP A 111 6.80 -13.25 -5.94
CA ASP A 111 7.09 -12.05 -6.74
C ASP A 111 6.34 -10.84 -6.18
N ARG A 112 5.10 -11.00 -5.72
CA ARG A 112 4.41 -9.91 -5.02
C ARG A 112 5.10 -9.47 -3.74
N ALA A 113 5.62 -10.42 -2.94
CA ALA A 113 6.40 -10.10 -1.76
C ALA A 113 7.72 -9.36 -2.11
N ARG A 114 8.40 -9.76 -3.18
CA ARG A 114 9.59 -9.07 -3.71
C ARG A 114 9.28 -7.65 -4.16
N LEU A 115 8.16 -7.46 -4.87
CA LEU A 115 7.68 -6.14 -5.28
C LEU A 115 7.38 -5.26 -4.06
N ASN A 116 6.69 -5.81 -3.05
CA ASN A 116 6.38 -5.10 -1.81
C ASN A 116 7.66 -4.67 -1.07
N ARG A 117 8.65 -5.57 -0.97
CA ARG A 117 9.99 -5.28 -0.41
C ARG A 117 10.69 -4.15 -1.15
N ALA A 118 10.71 -4.19 -2.48
CA ALA A 118 11.38 -3.19 -3.30
C ALA A 118 10.76 -1.79 -3.09
N MET A 119 9.42 -1.74 -2.99
CA MET A 119 8.67 -0.50 -2.84
C MET A 119 8.72 0.09 -1.42
N THR A 120 8.76 -0.72 -0.36
CA THR A 120 8.77 -0.23 1.03
C THR A 120 10.13 0.38 1.44
N GLY A 121 11.22 -0.02 0.79
CA GLY A 121 12.56 0.51 1.04
C GLY A 121 12.95 1.59 0.02
N MET A 122 13.75 1.18 -0.97
CA MET A 122 14.25 2.09 -2.01
C MET A 122 13.11 2.76 -2.79
N GLY A 123 11.99 2.07 -3.00
CA GLY A 123 10.90 2.59 -3.81
C GLY A 123 10.10 3.73 -3.17
N SER A 124 10.25 4.00 -1.88
CA SER A 124 9.65 5.17 -1.23
C SER A 124 10.53 6.43 -1.32
N SER A 125 11.74 6.32 -1.87
CA SER A 125 12.70 7.41 -2.01
C SER A 125 12.27 8.44 -3.06
N ASP A 126 12.62 9.70 -2.82
CA ASP A 126 12.45 10.79 -3.80
C ASP A 126 13.66 10.92 -4.76
N ASP A 127 14.69 10.08 -4.60
CA ASP A 127 15.83 10.03 -5.51
C ASP A 127 15.39 9.41 -6.86
N PRO A 128 15.52 10.14 -7.99
CA PRO A 128 15.14 9.62 -9.30
C PRO A 128 15.92 8.35 -9.70
N ARG A 129 17.13 8.15 -9.15
CA ARG A 129 17.92 6.93 -9.40
C ARG A 129 17.34 5.71 -8.73
N ASP A 130 16.84 5.89 -7.51
CA ASP A 130 16.18 4.84 -6.73
C ASP A 130 14.87 4.46 -7.42
N ALA A 131 14.05 5.45 -7.76
CA ALA A 131 12.79 5.24 -8.45
C ALA A 131 12.95 4.56 -9.81
N ALA A 132 13.96 4.96 -10.60
CA ALA A 132 14.25 4.31 -11.88
C ALA A 132 14.68 2.84 -11.73
N ALA A 133 15.56 2.55 -10.76
CA ALA A 133 15.97 1.18 -10.47
C ALA A 133 14.81 0.31 -10.00
N VAL A 134 13.93 0.84 -9.14
CA VAL A 134 12.74 0.13 -8.67
C VAL A 134 11.76 -0.10 -9.81
N ALA A 135 11.49 0.89 -10.67
CA ALA A 135 10.62 0.71 -11.84
C ALA A 135 11.12 -0.42 -12.77
N MET A 136 12.42 -0.43 -13.08
CA MET A 136 13.04 -1.49 -13.87
C MET A 136 12.93 -2.87 -13.21
N HIS A 137 13.14 -2.96 -11.88
CA HIS A 137 12.96 -4.21 -11.15
C HIS A 137 11.50 -4.67 -11.15
N VAL A 138 10.56 -3.75 -10.90
CA VAL A 138 9.12 -4.01 -10.92
C VAL A 138 8.70 -4.58 -12.26
N TRP A 139 9.09 -3.97 -13.38
CA TRP A 139 8.77 -4.49 -14.71
C TRP A 139 9.39 -5.87 -14.98
N SER A 140 10.63 -6.10 -14.52
CA SER A 140 11.29 -7.39 -14.72
C SER A 140 10.58 -8.57 -14.04
N LEU A 141 9.82 -8.30 -12.97
CA LEU A 141 9.02 -9.28 -12.24
C LEU A 141 7.55 -9.30 -12.71
N ALA A 142 6.96 -8.12 -12.89
CA ALA A 142 5.53 -7.98 -13.09
C ALA A 142 5.11 -8.04 -14.56
N ASP A 143 6.00 -7.71 -15.51
CA ASP A 143 5.75 -7.78 -16.95
C ASP A 143 7.02 -8.23 -17.69
N PRO A 144 7.50 -9.47 -17.45
CA PRO A 144 8.76 -9.96 -18.00
C PRO A 144 8.77 -9.96 -19.53
N ASP A 145 7.63 -10.21 -20.17
CA ASP A 145 7.49 -10.20 -21.63
C ASP A 145 7.51 -8.76 -22.18
N GLY A 146 6.80 -7.83 -21.54
CA GLY A 146 6.87 -6.41 -21.87
C GLY A 146 8.28 -5.84 -21.70
N TYR A 147 8.96 -6.25 -20.63
CA TYR A 147 10.32 -5.82 -20.29
C TYR A 147 11.37 -6.36 -21.29
N ARG A 148 11.23 -7.62 -21.74
CA ARG A 148 12.20 -8.26 -22.65
C ARG A 148 11.85 -8.22 -24.14
N SER A 149 10.64 -7.78 -24.49
CA SER A 149 10.19 -7.80 -25.89
C SER A 149 10.91 -6.77 -26.77
N ARG A 150 11.07 -7.10 -28.06
CA ARG A 150 11.63 -6.23 -29.10
C ARG A 150 13.08 -5.78 -28.83
N GLY A 151 13.89 -6.64 -28.22
CA GLY A 151 15.28 -6.34 -27.88
C GLY A 151 15.43 -5.33 -26.74
N ARG A 152 14.36 -5.09 -25.97
CA ARG A 152 14.45 -4.35 -24.72
C ARG A 152 15.00 -5.25 -23.62
N ASP A 153 15.82 -4.67 -22.79
CA ASP A 153 16.45 -5.28 -21.62
C ASP A 153 16.93 -4.14 -20.71
N ASP A 154 17.72 -4.47 -19.69
CA ASP A 154 18.35 -3.47 -18.83
C ASP A 154 19.08 -2.38 -19.63
N ALA A 155 19.80 -2.74 -20.70
CA ALA A 155 20.57 -1.78 -21.49
C ALA A 155 19.66 -0.80 -22.22
N HIS A 156 18.51 -1.25 -22.73
CA HIS A 156 17.50 -0.37 -23.33
C HIS A 156 17.02 0.70 -22.35
N TYR A 157 16.54 0.30 -21.17
CA TYR A 157 16.00 1.25 -20.19
C TYR A 157 17.08 2.12 -19.57
N LEU A 158 18.30 1.60 -19.37
CA LEU A 158 19.46 2.42 -18.99
C LEU A 158 19.82 3.44 -20.08
N GLY A 159 19.58 3.13 -21.36
CA GLY A 159 19.76 4.07 -22.47
C GLY A 159 18.87 5.32 -22.36
N LEU A 160 17.70 5.20 -21.74
CA LEU A 160 16.76 6.30 -21.47
C LEU A 160 17.19 7.18 -20.28
N ILE A 161 18.18 6.74 -19.50
CA ILE A 161 18.69 7.48 -18.34
C ILE A 161 19.90 8.33 -18.77
N PRO A 162 20.08 9.56 -18.25
CA PRO A 162 21.27 10.38 -18.51
C PRO A 162 22.56 9.62 -18.23
N SER A 163 23.55 9.74 -19.13
CA SER A 163 24.77 8.92 -19.14
C SER A 163 25.50 8.89 -17.80
N GLU A 164 25.57 10.04 -17.13
CA GLU A 164 26.22 10.22 -15.84
C GLU A 164 25.51 9.50 -14.69
N GLN A 165 24.21 9.20 -14.82
CA GLN A 165 23.41 8.51 -13.81
C GLN A 165 23.33 7.00 -14.05
N ARG A 166 23.60 6.51 -15.28
CA ARG A 166 23.41 5.09 -15.66
C ARG A 166 24.14 4.12 -14.75
N GLY A 167 25.40 4.41 -14.39
CA GLY A 167 26.18 3.56 -13.49
C GLY A 167 25.56 3.46 -12.10
N ALA A 168 25.04 4.58 -11.58
CA ALA A 168 24.41 4.66 -10.27
C ALA A 168 23.06 3.93 -10.22
N VAL A 169 22.27 3.99 -11.30
CA VAL A 169 21.00 3.25 -11.42
C VAL A 169 21.26 1.75 -11.57
N ARG A 170 22.25 1.36 -12.38
CA ARG A 170 22.64 -0.06 -12.54
C ARG A 170 23.01 -0.69 -11.21
N ALA A 171 23.88 -0.04 -10.43
CA ALA A 171 24.30 -0.55 -9.12
C ALA A 171 23.11 -0.71 -8.14
N ARG A 172 22.13 0.20 -8.19
CA ARG A 172 20.90 0.10 -7.39
C ARG A 172 20.01 -1.05 -7.83
N LEU A 173 19.85 -1.25 -9.14
CA LEU A 173 19.09 -2.36 -9.71
C LEU A 173 19.70 -3.71 -9.34
N GLU A 174 21.03 -3.83 -9.40
CA GLU A 174 21.75 -5.03 -8.97
C GLU A 174 21.51 -5.32 -7.48
N ARG A 175 21.62 -4.28 -6.63
CA ARG A 175 21.30 -4.41 -5.20
C ARG A 175 19.86 -4.84 -4.95
N LEU A 176 18.88 -4.25 -5.64
CA LEU A 176 17.46 -4.63 -5.51
C LEU A 176 17.24 -6.11 -5.84
N ARG A 177 17.86 -6.60 -6.92
CA ARG A 177 17.74 -8.00 -7.34
C ARG A 177 18.42 -8.96 -6.36
N ALA A 178 19.57 -8.56 -5.79
CA ALA A 178 20.23 -9.32 -4.73
C ALA A 178 19.36 -9.38 -3.47
N GLU A 179 18.79 -8.26 -3.02
CA GLU A 179 17.87 -8.21 -1.88
C GLU A 179 16.60 -9.04 -2.13
N ALA A 180 16.07 -9.02 -3.36
CA ALA A 180 14.89 -9.80 -3.75
C ALA A 180 15.13 -11.32 -3.72
N ALA A 181 16.37 -11.79 -3.84
CA ALA A 181 16.72 -13.20 -3.75
C ALA A 181 16.52 -13.75 -2.33
N GLU A 182 16.68 -12.90 -1.31
CA GLU A 182 16.56 -13.26 0.11
C GLU A 182 15.13 -13.12 0.65
N VAL A 183 14.20 -12.60 -0.15
CA VAL A 183 12.80 -12.39 0.27
C VAL A 183 12.09 -13.72 0.47
N ARG A 184 11.41 -13.83 1.62
CA ARG A 184 10.49 -14.92 1.94
C ARG A 184 9.07 -14.38 2.04
N VAL A 185 8.10 -15.22 1.65
CA VAL A 185 6.68 -14.86 1.74
C VAL A 185 6.24 -14.93 3.20
N LEU A 186 5.61 -13.86 3.68
CA LEU A 186 4.91 -13.84 4.95
C LEU A 186 3.50 -14.38 4.77
N ASP A 187 3.22 -15.54 5.36
CA ASP A 187 1.87 -16.06 5.52
C ASP A 187 1.26 -15.42 6.77
N ALA A 188 0.49 -14.35 6.58
CA ALA A 188 -0.06 -13.57 7.68
C ALA A 188 -1.09 -14.42 8.48
N PRO A 189 -0.83 -14.70 9.77
CA PRO A 189 -1.81 -15.39 10.61
C PRO A 189 -3.04 -14.52 10.84
N GLU A 190 -4.23 -15.13 10.81
CA GLU A 190 -5.49 -14.41 11.09
C GLU A 190 -5.65 -14.07 12.58
N SER A 191 -5.01 -14.85 13.47
CA SER A 191 -5.11 -14.66 14.91
C SER A 191 -3.86 -15.14 15.64
N TYR A 192 -3.74 -14.69 16.88
CA TYR A 192 -2.68 -15.08 17.79
C TYR A 192 -3.24 -15.13 19.21
N GLY A 193 -2.93 -16.20 19.94
CA GLY A 193 -3.42 -16.37 21.31
C GLY A 193 -2.37 -16.00 22.36
N ALA A 194 -2.82 -15.31 23.41
CA ALA A 194 -2.04 -15.05 24.60
C ALA A 194 -2.97 -14.94 25.81
N ALA A 195 -2.47 -15.27 27.00
CA ALA A 195 -3.25 -15.17 28.24
C ALA A 195 -2.35 -14.91 29.44
N PHE A 196 -2.87 -14.15 30.42
CA PHE A 196 -2.31 -14.16 31.76
C PHE A 196 -2.77 -15.41 32.51
N GLU A 197 -1.84 -16.10 33.14
CA GLU A 197 -2.10 -17.26 33.98
C GLU A 197 -1.53 -17.04 35.38
N VAL A 198 -2.40 -17.16 36.37
CA VAL A 198 -2.01 -17.20 37.76
C VAL A 198 -1.69 -18.65 38.14
N ARG A 199 -0.45 -18.94 38.52
CA ARG A 199 -0.05 -20.25 39.04
C ARG A 199 0.53 -20.12 40.44
N ALA A 200 -0.17 -20.70 41.42
CA ALA A 200 0.15 -20.66 42.85
C ALA A 200 0.27 -19.24 43.42
N SER A 201 1.43 -18.58 43.25
CA SER A 201 1.76 -17.22 43.69
C SER A 201 2.57 -16.43 42.66
N ALA A 202 2.68 -16.95 41.43
CA ALA A 202 3.38 -16.30 40.33
C ALA A 202 2.39 -15.97 39.20
N LEU A 203 2.52 -14.77 38.65
CA LEU A 203 1.87 -14.40 37.40
C LEU A 203 2.73 -14.86 36.23
N ARG A 204 2.11 -15.46 35.22
CA ARG A 204 2.75 -15.81 33.96
C ARG A 204 1.98 -15.20 32.79
N LEU A 205 2.71 -14.80 31.76
CA LEU A 205 2.16 -14.52 30.45
C LEU A 205 2.41 -15.74 29.56
N ARG A 206 1.34 -16.46 29.22
CA ARG A 206 1.37 -17.51 28.22
C ARG A 206 1.21 -16.89 26.84
N LEU A 207 2.19 -17.15 26.00
CA LEU A 207 2.17 -16.86 24.57
C LEU A 207 1.92 -18.18 23.84
N ASP A 208 0.95 -18.22 22.92
CA ASP A 208 0.79 -19.36 22.03
C ASP A 208 1.98 -19.46 21.06
N ALA A 209 1.99 -20.49 20.21
CA ALA A 209 3.05 -20.66 19.22
C ALA A 209 3.12 -19.43 18.31
N VAL A 210 4.28 -18.77 18.29
CA VAL A 210 4.55 -17.61 17.41
C VAL A 210 4.70 -18.15 15.98
N PRO A 211 3.84 -17.73 15.02
CA PRO A 211 3.86 -18.26 13.66
C PRO A 211 5.19 -18.03 12.94
N ALA A 212 5.55 -18.97 12.06
CA ALA A 212 6.74 -18.85 11.22
C ALA A 212 6.71 -17.56 10.40
N GLY A 213 7.86 -16.91 10.27
CA GLY A 213 7.96 -15.62 9.57
C GLY A 213 7.47 -14.42 10.36
N THR A 214 7.07 -14.58 11.63
CA THR A 214 6.71 -13.47 12.52
C THR A 214 7.59 -13.42 13.77
N VAL A 215 7.60 -12.26 14.42
CA VAL A 215 8.13 -12.05 15.78
C VAL A 215 7.01 -11.42 16.62
N ALA A 216 6.80 -11.92 17.83
CA ALA A 216 5.90 -11.29 18.79
C ALA A 216 6.65 -10.23 19.59
N GLU A 217 6.21 -8.98 19.51
CA GLU A 217 6.68 -7.89 20.35
C GLU A 217 5.67 -7.65 21.48
N VAL A 218 6.14 -7.79 22.72
CA VAL A 218 5.31 -7.70 23.92
C VAL A 218 5.74 -6.48 24.71
N HIS A 219 4.78 -5.62 25.02
CA HIS A 219 4.92 -4.44 25.87
C HIS A 219 4.10 -4.65 27.13
N LEU A 220 4.76 -4.64 28.28
CA LEU A 220 4.17 -4.78 29.59
C LEU A 220 4.08 -3.42 30.30
N ARG A 221 3.00 -3.21 31.04
CA ARG A 221 2.85 -2.12 32.01
C ARG A 221 2.48 -2.71 33.36
N GLY A 222 3.08 -2.20 34.43
CA GLY A 222 2.89 -2.70 35.80
C GLY A 222 3.65 -4.00 36.10
N GLY A 223 4.56 -4.40 35.22
CA GLY A 223 5.44 -5.55 35.41
C GLY A 223 6.46 -5.74 34.30
N ALA A 224 7.33 -6.72 34.47
CA ALA A 224 8.44 -7.03 33.57
C ALA A 224 8.69 -8.54 33.50
N VAL A 225 9.27 -9.00 32.39
CA VAL A 225 9.82 -10.36 32.24
C VAL A 225 11.33 -10.22 32.16
N ASP A 226 12.06 -10.98 32.98
CA ASP A 226 13.52 -10.91 33.09
C ASP A 226 14.06 -9.46 33.26
N GLY A 227 13.29 -8.62 33.97
CA GLY A 227 13.64 -7.22 34.23
C GLY A 227 13.33 -6.25 33.08
N SER A 228 12.76 -6.70 31.96
CA SER A 228 12.34 -5.84 30.86
C SER A 228 10.82 -5.74 30.73
N ALA A 229 10.33 -4.51 30.52
CA ALA A 229 8.93 -4.25 30.16
C ALA A 229 8.67 -4.48 28.66
N VAL A 230 9.71 -4.60 27.83
CA VAL A 230 9.58 -4.89 26.40
C VAL A 230 10.40 -6.13 26.08
N LEU A 231 9.78 -7.11 25.43
CA LEU A 231 10.45 -8.33 24.99
C LEU A 231 10.03 -8.70 23.58
N ARG A 232 10.95 -9.39 22.88
CA ARG A 232 10.70 -9.96 21.56
C ARG A 232 10.79 -11.47 21.64
N ALA A 233 9.84 -12.14 21.00
CA ALA A 233 9.77 -13.59 20.93
C ALA A 233 9.71 -14.03 19.46
N ASP A 234 10.78 -14.70 19.00
CA ASP A 234 10.82 -15.27 17.65
C ASP A 234 9.78 -16.38 17.43
N ALA A 235 9.57 -16.74 16.17
CA ALA A 235 8.76 -17.90 15.79
C ALA A 235 9.15 -19.17 16.58
N GLY A 236 8.16 -19.95 16.99
CA GLY A 236 8.40 -21.17 17.76
C GLY A 236 7.21 -21.63 18.59
N GLY A 237 7.43 -22.66 19.40
CA GLY A 237 6.41 -23.20 20.30
C GLY A 237 5.94 -22.21 21.35
N ALA A 238 4.85 -22.57 22.03
CA ALA A 238 4.26 -21.77 23.11
C ALA A 238 5.30 -21.48 24.22
N ARG A 239 5.19 -20.28 24.80
CA ARG A 239 6.12 -19.79 25.83
C ARG A 239 5.35 -19.39 27.08
N ASP A 240 5.81 -19.85 28.24
CA ASP A 240 5.32 -19.43 29.55
C ASP A 240 6.32 -18.46 30.17
N LEU A 241 6.03 -17.16 30.15
CA LEU A 241 6.93 -16.10 30.61
C LEU A 241 6.59 -15.69 32.05
N PRO A 242 7.51 -15.79 33.02
CA PRO A 242 7.26 -15.32 34.39
C PRO A 242 7.22 -13.79 34.43
N VAL A 243 6.13 -13.22 34.95
CA VAL A 243 5.96 -11.77 35.07
C VAL A 243 6.25 -11.34 36.50
N ALA A 244 7.31 -10.55 36.67
CA ALA A 244 7.58 -9.82 37.90
C ALA A 244 6.65 -8.59 37.96
N VAL A 245 5.89 -8.45 39.03
CA VAL A 245 4.95 -7.33 39.22
C VAL A 245 5.67 -6.15 39.85
N ASP A 246 5.50 -4.96 39.28
CA ASP A 246 6.10 -3.75 39.82
C ASP A 246 5.46 -3.38 41.16
N PRO A 247 6.23 -2.92 42.16
CA PRO A 247 5.68 -2.46 43.42
C PRO A 247 4.69 -1.30 43.21
N GLY A 248 3.45 -1.48 43.64
CA GLY A 248 2.40 -0.46 43.51
C GLY A 248 1.61 -0.50 42.21
N ALA A 249 1.89 -1.44 41.30
CA ALA A 249 0.98 -1.71 40.19
C ALA A 249 -0.39 -2.16 40.75
N GLU A 250 -1.46 -1.51 40.30
CA GLU A 250 -2.85 -1.93 40.58
C GLU A 250 -3.39 -2.85 39.47
N THR A 251 -2.90 -2.67 38.25
CA THR A 251 -3.24 -3.45 37.07
C THR A 251 -1.97 -3.73 36.29
N ILE A 252 -1.93 -4.90 35.65
CA ILE A 252 -0.87 -5.33 34.75
C ILE A 252 -1.48 -5.47 33.37
N GLU A 253 -0.83 -4.86 32.39
CA GLU A 253 -1.30 -4.84 31.01
C GLU A 253 -0.22 -5.42 30.12
N ALA A 254 -0.62 -6.24 29.15
CA ALA A 254 0.26 -6.72 28.09
C ALA A 254 -0.35 -6.35 26.75
N ARG A 255 0.39 -5.61 25.93
CA ARG A 255 0.10 -5.45 24.50
C ARG A 255 1.07 -6.30 23.72
N ILE A 256 0.55 -7.25 22.95
CA ILE A 256 1.32 -8.15 22.11
C ILE A 256 0.98 -7.84 20.65
N ALA A 257 1.97 -7.48 19.85
CA ALA A 257 1.83 -7.28 18.41
C ALA A 257 2.70 -8.27 17.66
N LEU A 258 2.14 -8.98 16.68
CA LEU A 258 2.95 -9.72 15.73
C LEU A 258 3.52 -8.74 14.68
N LEU A 259 4.79 -8.91 14.37
CA LEU A 259 5.51 -8.17 13.34
C LEU A 259 6.12 -9.16 12.34
N PRO A 260 6.31 -8.77 11.07
CA PRO A 260 7.09 -9.57 10.13
C PRO A 260 8.51 -9.80 10.68
N ALA A 261 8.98 -11.05 10.63
CA ALA A 261 10.37 -11.36 10.91
C ALA A 261 11.28 -10.84 9.79
N GLU A 262 12.57 -10.67 10.08
CA GLU A 262 13.54 -10.20 9.09
C GLU A 262 13.54 -11.10 7.84
N GLY A 263 13.51 -10.47 6.66
CA GLY A 263 13.44 -11.15 5.37
C GLY A 263 12.04 -11.62 4.94
N TYR A 264 11.03 -11.55 5.81
CA TYR A 264 9.65 -11.93 5.48
C TYR A 264 8.81 -10.71 5.09
N TRP A 265 8.09 -10.83 3.96
CA TRP A 265 7.31 -9.73 3.39
C TRP A 265 5.91 -10.17 2.98
N PRO A 266 4.88 -9.33 3.23
CA PRO A 266 3.52 -9.64 2.79
C PRO A 266 3.44 -9.69 1.26
N SER A 267 2.64 -10.63 0.75
CA SER A 267 2.39 -10.75 -0.69
C SER A 267 1.21 -9.91 -1.18
N GLU A 268 0.53 -9.21 -0.27
CA GLU A 268 -0.52 -8.26 -0.63
C GLU A 268 0.13 -6.99 -1.22
N LEU A 269 -0.53 -6.39 -2.21
CA LEU A 269 -0.10 -5.15 -2.85
C LEU A 269 -1.31 -4.22 -2.93
N ARG A 270 -1.08 -2.92 -2.74
CA ARG A 270 -2.12 -1.93 -2.99
C ARG A 270 -2.16 -1.68 -4.50
N VAL A 271 -3.26 -2.05 -5.13
CA VAL A 271 -3.45 -1.91 -6.58
C VAL A 271 -4.19 -0.62 -6.89
N LEU A 272 -3.69 0.16 -7.85
CA LEU A 272 -4.36 1.34 -8.38
C LEU A 272 -4.73 1.10 -9.84
N VAL A 273 -5.95 1.47 -10.18
CA VAL A 273 -6.56 1.23 -11.48
C VAL A 273 -6.76 2.55 -12.20
N THR A 274 -6.25 2.61 -13.43
CA THR A 274 -6.47 3.69 -14.39
C THR A 274 -7.12 3.07 -15.63
N ASP A 275 -8.36 3.45 -15.94
CA ASP A 275 -9.15 2.77 -16.97
C ASP A 275 -8.46 2.83 -18.35
N GLY A 276 -8.27 1.67 -18.98
CA GLY A 276 -7.62 1.54 -20.29
C GLY A 276 -6.12 1.85 -20.32
N ARG A 277 -5.48 2.11 -19.17
CA ARG A 277 -4.06 2.47 -19.03
C ARG A 277 -3.32 1.47 -18.14
N GLN A 278 -2.05 1.72 -17.90
CA GLN A 278 -1.22 0.84 -17.06
C GLN A 278 -1.76 0.77 -15.63
N LEU A 279 -1.82 -0.43 -15.06
CA LEU A 279 -2.01 -0.62 -13.62
C LEU A 279 -0.80 -0.10 -12.84
N LEU A 280 -1.06 0.48 -11.67
CA LEU A 280 -0.02 0.87 -10.72
C LEU A 280 -0.12 0.03 -9.45
N ILE A 281 1.00 -0.15 -8.77
CA ILE A 281 1.07 -0.77 -7.46
C ILE A 281 1.78 0.13 -6.47
N GLN A 282 1.39 0.01 -5.21
CA GLN A 282 2.00 0.60 -4.03
C GLN A 282 2.28 -0.49 -2.99
N PRO A 283 3.23 -0.29 -2.07
CA PRO A 283 3.47 -1.23 -0.99
C PRO A 283 2.22 -1.33 -0.11
N GLN A 284 1.92 -2.54 0.37
CA GLN A 284 0.85 -2.78 1.33
C GLN A 284 1.47 -3.39 2.60
N PRO A 285 1.43 -2.70 3.75
CA PRO A 285 1.95 -3.25 4.99
C PRO A 285 1.14 -4.48 5.42
N ALA A 286 1.80 -5.40 6.12
CA ALA A 286 1.12 -6.58 6.65
C ALA A 286 0.12 -6.14 7.74
N THR A 287 -1.11 -6.65 7.67
CA THR A 287 -2.08 -6.52 8.77
C THR A 287 -1.97 -7.78 9.63
N LEU A 288 -1.25 -7.66 10.75
CA LEU A 288 -1.02 -8.77 11.68
C LEU A 288 -1.83 -8.58 12.96
N PRO A 289 -2.23 -9.68 13.63
CA PRO A 289 -3.05 -9.60 14.83
C PRO A 289 -2.26 -8.98 15.99
N SER A 290 -3.00 -8.29 16.85
CA SER A 290 -2.52 -7.82 18.14
C SER A 290 -3.48 -8.26 19.25
N VAL A 291 -2.94 -8.49 20.43
CA VAL A 291 -3.68 -8.92 21.61
C VAL A 291 -3.39 -7.93 22.73
N GLU A 292 -4.43 -7.43 23.39
CA GLU A 292 -4.30 -6.64 24.61
C GLU A 292 -4.92 -7.42 25.77
N LEU A 293 -4.12 -7.65 26.81
CA LEU A 293 -4.50 -8.37 28.02
C LEU A 293 -4.40 -7.43 29.21
N ARG A 294 -5.31 -7.59 30.16
CA ARG A 294 -5.28 -6.87 31.45
C ARG A 294 -5.62 -7.81 32.58
N ILE A 295 -4.94 -7.66 33.70
CA ILE A 295 -5.23 -8.39 34.95
C ILE A 295 -4.96 -7.49 36.14
N ASP A 296 -5.82 -7.55 37.16
CA ASP A 296 -5.58 -6.83 38.41
C ASP A 296 -4.33 -7.38 39.10
N ALA A 297 -3.44 -6.49 39.51
CA ALA A 297 -2.22 -6.87 40.20
C ALA A 297 -2.56 -7.48 41.57
N PRO A 298 -1.85 -8.51 42.01
CA PRO A 298 -2.10 -9.10 43.32
C PRO A 298 -1.76 -8.09 44.42
N VAL A 299 -2.79 -7.55 45.09
CA VAL A 299 -2.64 -6.82 46.35
C VAL A 299 -1.94 -7.75 47.33
N ARG A 300 -0.91 -7.26 48.06
CA ARG A 300 -0.16 -8.01 49.09
C ARG A 300 -1.08 -8.98 49.86
N GLY A 301 -1.07 -10.26 49.48
CA GLY A 301 -1.84 -11.33 50.13
C GLY A 301 -3.04 -11.89 49.35
N GLY A 302 -2.78 -12.60 48.24
CA GLY A 302 -3.69 -13.64 47.73
C GLY A 302 -4.62 -13.22 46.57
N PHE A 303 -4.85 -14.17 45.66
CA PHE A 303 -5.68 -14.00 44.47
C PHE A 303 -7.16 -13.93 44.84
N ALA A 304 -7.75 -12.74 44.78
CA ALA A 304 -9.19 -12.61 44.66
C ALA A 304 -9.57 -12.89 43.19
N HIS A 305 -9.90 -14.14 42.88
CA HIS A 305 -10.56 -14.48 41.62
C HIS A 305 -11.85 -13.66 41.48
N ARG A 306 -11.91 -12.75 40.51
CA ARG A 306 -13.18 -12.34 39.92
C ARG A 306 -13.20 -12.88 38.48
N PRO A 307 -13.99 -13.93 38.16
CA PRO A 307 -14.13 -14.38 36.79
C PRO A 307 -14.93 -13.32 36.02
N GLY A 308 -14.27 -12.69 35.05
CA GLY A 308 -14.87 -11.75 34.12
C GLY A 308 -14.38 -11.99 32.72
N THR A 309 -14.53 -13.22 32.21
CA THR A 309 -14.32 -13.50 30.78
C THR A 309 -15.68 -13.62 30.10
N THR A 310 -16.12 -12.54 29.49
CA THR A 310 -16.96 -12.60 28.29
C THR A 310 -16.10 -12.01 27.17
N PRO A 311 -15.82 -12.73 26.07
CA PRO A 311 -15.23 -12.11 24.90
C PRO A 311 -16.28 -11.16 24.31
N THR A 312 -16.12 -9.86 24.57
CA THR A 312 -16.92 -8.83 23.90
C THR A 312 -16.40 -8.70 22.47
N ALA A 313 -17.26 -9.03 21.51
CA ALA A 313 -17.09 -8.69 20.11
C ALA A 313 -16.91 -7.16 19.97
N ALA A 314 -16.08 -6.77 18.99
CA ALA A 314 -15.73 -5.39 18.66
C ALA A 314 -16.91 -4.40 18.79
N PRO A 315 -16.71 -3.21 19.41
CA PRO A 315 -17.73 -2.18 19.36
C PRO A 315 -17.76 -1.54 17.96
N GLU A 316 -18.96 -1.41 17.40
CA GLU A 316 -19.27 -0.46 16.33
C GLU A 316 -18.89 0.98 16.76
N PRO A 317 -18.51 1.87 15.82
CA PRO A 317 -18.05 3.21 16.14
C PRO A 317 -19.15 4.06 16.79
N VAL A 318 -18.91 4.49 18.03
CA VAL A 318 -19.73 5.50 18.72
C VAL A 318 -19.35 6.88 18.16
N PRO A 319 -20.32 7.75 17.79
CA PRO A 319 -20.03 9.08 17.25
C PRO A 319 -19.33 9.99 18.27
N GLU A 320 -18.40 10.81 17.76
CA GLU A 320 -17.58 11.77 18.50
C GLU A 320 -18.43 12.72 19.37
N PRO A 321 -18.07 12.96 20.64
CA PRO A 321 -18.68 14.03 21.42
C PRO A 321 -18.18 15.40 20.96
N GLU A 322 -19.11 16.37 20.87
CA GLU A 322 -18.84 17.76 20.53
C GLU A 322 -17.77 18.41 21.44
N PRO A 323 -16.94 19.33 20.91
CA PRO A 323 -15.88 19.96 21.67
C PRO A 323 -16.46 20.88 22.76
N THR A 324 -16.06 20.63 24.00
CA THR A 324 -16.28 21.54 25.13
C THR A 324 -15.36 22.76 25.03
N PRO A 325 -15.83 23.97 25.41
CA PRO A 325 -15.06 25.20 25.22
C PRO A 325 -13.81 25.24 26.12
N THR A 326 -12.70 25.67 25.51
CA THR A 326 -11.41 25.97 26.12
C THR A 326 -11.53 26.84 27.38
N PRO A 327 -10.90 26.46 28.51
CA PRO A 327 -10.75 27.37 29.64
C PRO A 327 -9.73 28.46 29.29
N THR A 328 -10.12 29.71 29.50
CA THR A 328 -9.25 30.88 29.47
C THR A 328 -8.27 30.80 30.63
N LEU A 329 -6.97 30.71 30.35
CA LEU A 329 -5.92 30.74 31.36
C LEU A 329 -5.80 32.16 31.93
N GLU A 330 -5.93 32.29 33.26
CA GLU A 330 -5.49 33.46 34.02
C GLU A 330 -3.95 33.58 33.96
N PRO A 331 -3.40 34.81 34.02
CA PRO A 331 -1.96 35.03 33.91
C PRO A 331 -1.20 34.53 35.15
N GLU A 332 -0.13 33.78 34.93
CA GLU A 332 0.83 33.33 35.95
C GLU A 332 1.62 34.51 36.57
N PRO A 333 2.08 34.36 37.82
CA PRO A 333 2.84 35.39 38.54
C PRO A 333 4.29 35.53 38.04
N GLU A 334 4.77 36.76 38.00
CA GLU A 334 6.16 37.14 37.70
C GLU A 334 7.13 36.37 38.60
N THR A 335 7.97 35.52 37.99
CA THR A 335 9.05 34.81 38.68
C THR A 335 10.31 35.66 38.57
N GLU A 336 10.87 36.02 39.73
CA GLU A 336 12.17 36.70 39.82
C GLU A 336 13.27 35.87 39.16
N THR A 337 14.01 36.52 38.28
CA THR A 337 15.13 35.96 37.52
C THR A 337 16.32 35.70 38.43
N GLY A 338 16.66 34.42 38.61
CA GLY A 338 17.95 34.00 39.16
C GLY A 338 19.12 34.35 38.21
N PRO A 339 20.36 34.42 38.73
CA PRO A 339 21.51 34.87 37.96
C PRO A 339 21.86 33.92 36.80
N GLU A 340 22.21 34.52 35.65
CA GLU A 340 22.58 33.87 34.41
C GLU A 340 23.68 32.80 34.58
N PRO A 341 23.55 31.63 33.93
CA PRO A 341 24.66 30.71 33.82
C PRO A 341 25.75 31.29 32.91
N THR A 342 26.98 31.33 33.43
CA THR A 342 28.18 31.67 32.66
C THR A 342 28.32 30.77 31.43
N PRO A 343 28.57 31.33 30.23
CA PRO A 343 28.79 30.53 29.02
C PRO A 343 29.98 29.58 29.18
N GLY A 344 29.77 28.32 28.80
CA GLY A 344 30.84 27.32 28.69
C GLY A 344 31.86 27.72 27.61
N PRO A 345 33.08 27.15 27.65
CA PRO A 345 34.16 27.52 26.74
C PRO A 345 33.79 27.25 25.28
N GLU A 346 34.11 28.22 24.41
CA GLU A 346 33.92 28.14 22.96
C GLU A 346 34.62 26.90 22.37
N PRO A 347 33.98 26.21 21.41
CA PRO A 347 34.60 25.09 20.72
C PRO A 347 35.80 25.58 19.91
N THR A 348 36.96 24.96 20.15
CA THR A 348 38.15 25.13 19.33
C THR A 348 37.84 24.82 17.87
N PRO A 349 38.22 25.69 16.92
CA PRO A 349 37.94 25.49 15.51
C PRO A 349 38.62 24.22 14.99
N ILE A 350 37.83 23.37 14.34
CA ILE A 350 38.31 22.21 13.59
C ILE A 350 39.14 22.74 12.41
N PRO A 351 40.36 22.21 12.18
CA PRO A 351 41.21 22.66 11.08
C PRO A 351 40.50 22.51 9.73
N VAL A 352 40.44 23.61 8.99
CA VAL A 352 39.93 23.66 7.62
C VAL A 352 40.85 22.79 6.76
N PRO A 353 40.33 21.83 5.97
CA PRO A 353 41.13 21.07 5.03
C PRO A 353 41.84 22.02 4.06
N GLU A 354 43.14 21.81 3.83
CA GLU A 354 43.89 22.54 2.80
C GLU A 354 43.19 22.36 1.43
N PRO A 355 43.11 23.43 0.62
CA PRO A 355 42.53 23.33 -0.71
C PRO A 355 43.28 22.28 -1.53
N ALA A 356 42.54 21.38 -2.18
CA ALA A 356 43.10 20.48 -3.17
C ALA A 356 43.84 21.28 -4.25
N PRO A 357 44.98 20.80 -4.75
CA PRO A 357 45.73 21.48 -5.80
C PRO A 357 44.84 21.72 -7.03
N ASP A 358 44.94 22.95 -7.56
CA ASP A 358 44.23 23.40 -8.76
C ASP A 358 44.49 22.41 -9.90
N PRO A 359 43.46 21.85 -10.56
CA PRO A 359 43.65 20.96 -11.70
C PRO A 359 44.47 21.66 -12.77
N GLU A 360 45.52 20.99 -13.26
CA GLU A 360 46.31 21.47 -14.39
C GLU A 360 45.37 21.82 -15.57
N PRO A 361 45.56 22.98 -16.22
CA PRO A 361 44.71 23.39 -17.31
C PRO A 361 44.69 22.33 -18.41
N ALA A 362 43.50 21.87 -18.76
CA ALA A 362 43.29 20.97 -19.88
C ALA A 362 43.96 21.53 -21.15
N PRO A 363 44.60 20.68 -21.98
CA PRO A 363 45.22 21.12 -23.21
C PRO A 363 44.20 21.86 -24.08
N SER A 364 44.61 23.04 -24.57
CA SER A 364 43.81 23.86 -25.49
C SER A 364 43.36 23.00 -26.69
N PRO A 365 42.08 23.04 -27.06
CA PRO A 365 41.61 22.31 -28.23
C PRO A 365 42.38 22.77 -29.46
N GLU A 366 42.90 21.81 -30.24
CA GLU A 366 43.46 22.08 -31.55
C GLU A 366 42.43 22.85 -32.40
N PRO A 367 42.85 23.87 -33.17
CA PRO A 367 41.93 24.67 -33.96
C PRO A 367 41.19 23.78 -34.96
N GLU A 368 39.87 23.93 -35.00
CA GLU A 368 39.01 23.31 -36.01
C GLU A 368 39.56 23.64 -37.42
N PRO A 369 39.62 22.66 -38.33
CA PRO A 369 40.05 22.91 -39.69
C PRO A 369 39.10 23.92 -40.36
N GLU A 370 39.67 24.93 -41.02
CA GLU A 370 38.92 25.91 -41.79
C GLU A 370 37.95 25.20 -42.77
N PRO A 371 36.73 25.72 -42.94
CA PRO A 371 35.78 25.15 -43.89
C PRO A 371 36.35 25.20 -45.30
N THR A 372 36.70 24.04 -45.85
CA THR A 372 37.01 23.88 -47.26
C THR A 372 35.78 24.30 -48.06
N ARG A 373 35.98 25.25 -48.96
CA ARG A 373 35.00 25.78 -49.92
C ARG A 373 34.17 24.65 -50.53
N GLU A 374 32.85 24.84 -50.54
CA GLU A 374 31.91 24.02 -51.30
C GLU A 374 32.40 23.85 -52.75
N PRO A 375 32.46 22.62 -53.28
CA PRO A 375 32.64 22.42 -54.71
C PRO A 375 31.42 22.95 -55.47
N ASP A 376 31.69 23.77 -56.48
CA ASP A 376 30.73 24.23 -57.50
C ASP A 376 29.79 23.07 -57.94
N PRO A 377 28.47 23.28 -58.02
CA PRO A 377 27.55 22.26 -58.49
C PRO A 377 27.89 21.85 -59.94
N ARG A 378 28.25 20.58 -60.11
CA ARG A 378 28.37 19.97 -61.45
C ARG A 378 26.99 19.88 -62.11
N PRO A 379 26.90 19.99 -63.45
CA PRO A 379 25.64 19.98 -64.17
C PRO A 379 24.86 18.67 -63.96
N GLU A 380 23.54 18.80 -63.88
CA GLU A 380 22.58 17.69 -63.85
C GLU A 380 22.90 16.68 -64.95
N SER A 381 23.18 15.43 -64.56
CA SER A 381 23.23 14.30 -65.48
C SER A 381 21.80 13.80 -65.66
N GLU A 382 21.35 13.73 -66.91
CA GLU A 382 20.09 13.11 -67.31
C GLU A 382 19.97 11.69 -66.72
N PRO A 383 18.76 11.24 -66.34
CA PRO A 383 18.58 9.90 -65.77
C PRO A 383 18.82 8.83 -66.85
N GLU A 384 19.85 8.01 -66.63
CA GLU A 384 20.02 6.74 -67.35
C GLU A 384 18.86 5.76 -67.02
N PRO A 385 18.50 4.87 -67.96
CA PRO A 385 17.33 4.01 -67.84
C PRO A 385 17.44 3.01 -66.68
N VAL A 386 16.31 2.81 -66.01
CA VAL A 386 16.09 1.83 -64.94
C VAL A 386 16.48 0.43 -65.44
N VAL A 387 17.60 -0.08 -64.95
CA VAL A 387 17.93 -1.50 -65.02
C VAL A 387 17.17 -2.19 -63.89
N GLU A 388 16.16 -3.00 -64.24
CA GLU A 388 15.55 -3.96 -63.32
C GLU A 388 16.65 -4.88 -62.79
N ARG A 389 16.96 -4.78 -61.49
CA ARG A 389 17.84 -5.74 -60.84
C ARG A 389 17.06 -7.04 -60.69
N GLU A 390 17.53 -8.09 -61.35
CA GLU A 390 17.14 -9.46 -61.04
C GLU A 390 17.39 -9.73 -59.54
N PRO A 391 16.51 -10.49 -58.86
CA PRO A 391 16.65 -10.76 -57.45
C PRO A 391 17.95 -11.53 -57.19
N GLN A 392 18.78 -11.01 -56.28
CA GLN A 392 19.94 -11.76 -55.79
C GLN A 392 19.46 -13.04 -55.09
N PRO A 393 20.12 -14.18 -55.32
CA PRO A 393 19.76 -15.43 -54.65
C PRO A 393 19.93 -15.29 -53.13
N GLU A 394 18.95 -15.82 -52.40
CA GLU A 394 18.98 -15.92 -50.94
C GLU A 394 20.29 -16.62 -50.47
N PRO A 395 20.94 -16.13 -49.40
CA PRO A 395 22.10 -16.81 -48.86
C PRO A 395 21.69 -18.19 -48.34
N VAL A 396 22.28 -19.23 -48.92
CA VAL A 396 22.19 -20.60 -48.41
C VAL A 396 22.90 -20.62 -47.06
N VAL A 397 22.12 -20.70 -45.99
CA VAL A 397 22.62 -20.89 -44.63
C VAL A 397 23.25 -22.28 -44.55
N GLU A 398 24.56 -22.35 -44.36
CA GLU A 398 25.21 -23.61 -43.95
C GLU A 398 24.63 -24.05 -42.60
N PRO A 399 24.23 -25.32 -42.44
CA PRO A 399 23.70 -25.80 -41.17
C PRO A 399 24.79 -25.71 -40.09
N GLU A 400 24.44 -25.09 -38.97
CA GLU A 400 25.29 -25.01 -37.78
C GLU A 400 25.78 -26.41 -37.36
N PRO A 401 27.05 -26.55 -36.92
CA PRO A 401 27.55 -27.82 -36.43
C PRO A 401 26.72 -28.28 -35.23
N ARG A 402 26.20 -29.51 -35.30
CA ARG A 402 25.49 -30.14 -34.19
C ARG A 402 26.35 -30.09 -32.92
N PRO A 403 25.78 -29.70 -31.76
CA PRO A 403 26.49 -29.81 -30.49
C PRO A 403 26.95 -31.25 -30.26
N ASP A 404 28.22 -31.41 -29.88
CA ASP A 404 28.75 -32.69 -29.40
C ASP A 404 27.86 -33.20 -28.26
N PRO A 405 27.41 -34.47 -28.27
CA PRO A 405 26.58 -34.99 -27.20
C PRO A 405 27.31 -34.87 -25.86
N ALA A 406 26.62 -34.28 -24.89
CA ALA A 406 27.09 -34.18 -23.52
C ALA A 406 27.54 -35.58 -23.01
N PRO A 407 28.65 -35.66 -22.26
CA PRO A 407 29.10 -36.91 -21.69
C PRO A 407 27.98 -37.52 -20.84
N ALA A 408 27.74 -38.82 -21.04
CA ALA A 408 26.74 -39.57 -20.29
C ALA A 408 26.98 -39.41 -18.78
N PRO A 409 25.92 -39.30 -17.96
CA PRO A 409 26.07 -39.24 -16.51
C PRO A 409 26.88 -40.43 -16.03
N ALA A 410 27.94 -40.17 -15.26
CA ALA A 410 28.60 -41.21 -14.48
C ALA A 410 27.53 -41.85 -13.58
N GLN A 411 27.36 -43.16 -13.71
CA GLN A 411 26.46 -43.92 -12.84
C GLN A 411 26.93 -43.75 -11.40
N ASP A 412 26.01 -43.30 -10.56
CA ASP A 412 26.14 -43.33 -9.11
C ASP A 412 26.34 -44.81 -8.70
N PRO A 413 27.39 -45.17 -7.95
CA PRO A 413 27.56 -46.54 -7.48
C PRO A 413 26.35 -46.95 -6.63
N GLU A 414 25.80 -48.14 -6.94
CA GLU A 414 24.75 -48.78 -6.13
C GLU A 414 25.13 -48.77 -4.64
N PRO A 415 24.22 -48.39 -3.73
CA PRO A 415 24.48 -48.48 -2.30
C PRO A 415 24.68 -49.93 -1.89
N GLU A 416 25.78 -50.19 -1.16
CA GLU A 416 26.01 -51.47 -0.48
C GLU A 416 24.80 -51.81 0.42
N PRO A 417 24.33 -53.06 0.45
CA PRO A 417 23.21 -53.45 1.28
C PRO A 417 23.55 -53.32 2.77
N GLU A 418 22.69 -52.62 3.51
CA GLU A 418 22.76 -52.57 4.97
C GLU A 418 22.66 -53.98 5.58
N PRO A 419 23.44 -54.29 6.63
CA PRO A 419 23.37 -55.59 7.29
C PRO A 419 22.06 -55.75 8.06
N GLU A 420 21.37 -56.87 7.82
CA GLU A 420 20.20 -57.29 8.60
C GLU A 420 20.58 -57.46 10.09
N ALA A 421 19.97 -56.64 10.95
CA ALA A 421 20.05 -56.78 12.40
C ALA A 421 18.71 -57.27 12.97
N THR A 422 18.70 -58.57 13.28
CA THR A 422 17.99 -59.32 14.35
C THR A 422 16.65 -58.82 14.94
N PRO A 423 15.63 -59.69 15.06
CA PRO A 423 14.33 -59.35 15.64
C PRO A 423 14.39 -59.15 17.17
N GLU A 424 13.76 -58.07 17.65
CA GLU A 424 13.44 -57.84 19.06
C GLU A 424 12.37 -58.83 19.57
N PRO A 425 12.43 -59.26 20.86
CA PRO A 425 11.49 -60.21 21.43
C PRO A 425 10.10 -59.60 21.72
N GLU A 426 9.06 -60.39 21.44
CA GLU A 426 7.65 -60.05 21.63
C GLU A 426 7.28 -59.67 23.08
N PRO A 427 6.55 -58.56 23.30
CA PRO A 427 5.93 -58.29 24.59
C PRO A 427 4.66 -59.12 24.78
N THR A 428 4.75 -60.08 25.71
CA THR A 428 3.63 -60.88 26.25
C THR A 428 2.45 -60.00 26.71
N ARG A 429 1.30 -60.15 26.05
CA ARG A 429 0.02 -59.55 26.46
C ARG A 429 -0.63 -60.40 27.57
N PRO A 430 -1.12 -59.82 28.68
CA PRO A 430 -1.88 -60.58 29.66
C PRO A 430 -3.29 -60.92 29.17
N ALA A 431 -3.76 -62.08 29.63
CA ALA A 431 -4.97 -62.76 29.19
C ALA A 431 -6.27 -61.96 29.43
N LYS A 432 -7.14 -62.02 28.42
CA LYS A 432 -8.55 -61.62 28.44
C LYS A 432 -9.42 -62.73 29.06
N PRO A 433 -10.39 -62.43 29.94
CA PRO A 433 -11.55 -63.29 30.13
C PRO A 433 -12.65 -62.94 29.11
N ALA A 434 -13.20 -63.98 28.46
CA ALA A 434 -14.42 -63.94 27.64
C ALA A 434 -15.65 -64.31 28.52
N PRO A 435 -16.89 -64.47 27.99
CA PRO A 435 -17.54 -63.96 26.76
C PRO A 435 -18.98 -63.42 27.01
N THR A 436 -19.60 -62.74 26.04
CA THR A 436 -21.01 -63.00 25.69
C THR A 436 -21.29 -62.70 24.22
N ALA A 437 -22.08 -63.58 23.61
CA ALA A 437 -22.36 -63.73 22.19
C ALA A 437 -23.35 -62.71 21.61
N SER A 438 -23.28 -62.45 20.30
CA SER A 438 -24.42 -62.63 19.38
C SER A 438 -24.07 -62.36 17.91
N ALA A 439 -24.16 -63.43 17.11
CA ALA A 439 -24.79 -63.57 15.78
C ALA A 439 -24.42 -62.68 14.55
N PRO A 440 -24.60 -63.23 13.32
CA PRO A 440 -23.83 -62.88 12.12
C PRO A 440 -24.73 -62.35 10.96
N PRO A 441 -24.44 -62.59 9.67
CA PRO A 441 -23.64 -61.78 8.73
C PRO A 441 -24.51 -61.24 7.57
N THR A 442 -23.93 -60.55 6.57
CA THR A 442 -24.23 -60.79 5.12
C THR A 442 -23.24 -60.02 4.22
N THR A 443 -22.89 -60.70 3.15
CA THR A 443 -21.88 -60.53 2.09
C THR A 443 -22.23 -59.53 0.98
N VAL A 444 -21.20 -58.80 0.48
CA VAL A 444 -20.67 -58.58 -0.92
C VAL A 444 -21.63 -58.94 -2.11
N PRO A 445 -21.59 -58.33 -3.34
CA PRO A 445 -20.38 -57.78 -4.01
C PRO A 445 -20.47 -56.67 -5.09
N ALA A 446 -19.28 -56.15 -5.42
CA ALA A 446 -18.63 -55.73 -6.69
C ALA A 446 -19.36 -55.24 -7.98
N ALA A 447 -18.68 -54.27 -8.60
CA ALA A 447 -18.41 -54.00 -10.03
C ALA A 447 -19.40 -53.16 -10.88
N SER A 448 -18.90 -52.05 -11.46
CA SER A 448 -18.84 -51.82 -12.93
C SER A 448 -18.27 -50.44 -13.31
N GLU A 449 -17.50 -50.44 -14.39
CA GLU A 449 -16.77 -49.39 -15.12
C GLU A 449 -17.68 -48.58 -16.08
N PRO A 450 -17.28 -47.39 -16.59
CA PRO A 450 -17.83 -46.85 -17.84
C PRO A 450 -16.78 -46.48 -18.92
N PRO A 451 -17.14 -46.52 -20.23
CA PRO A 451 -16.19 -46.36 -21.34
C PRO A 451 -16.14 -44.95 -21.98
N ALA A 452 -15.25 -44.84 -22.98
CA ALA A 452 -14.62 -43.68 -23.61
C ALA A 452 -15.43 -42.85 -24.65
N ALA A 453 -14.78 -41.77 -25.10
CA ALA A 453 -15.16 -40.69 -26.04
C ALA A 453 -15.53 -41.09 -27.49
N PRO A 454 -15.98 -40.12 -28.32
CA PRO A 454 -15.16 -39.74 -29.49
C PRO A 454 -15.19 -38.23 -29.89
N ALA A 455 -14.24 -37.83 -30.75
CA ALA A 455 -14.13 -36.55 -31.49
C ALA A 455 -14.08 -36.84 -33.03
N PRO A 456 -13.82 -35.88 -33.96
CA PRO A 456 -14.38 -34.55 -34.26
C PRO A 456 -14.90 -34.44 -35.73
N ALA A 457 -15.47 -33.29 -36.18
CA ALA A 457 -15.19 -32.60 -37.47
C ALA A 457 -16.23 -31.55 -37.94
N THR A 458 -15.69 -30.47 -38.55
CA THR A 458 -16.16 -29.64 -39.70
C THR A 458 -17.24 -28.53 -39.56
N ALA A 459 -16.80 -27.29 -39.88
CA ALA A 459 -17.56 -26.08 -40.31
C ALA A 459 -17.96 -26.16 -41.82
N PRO A 460 -18.56 -25.15 -42.55
CA PRO A 460 -18.96 -23.72 -42.29
C PRO A 460 -20.38 -23.38 -42.90
N PRO A 461 -20.78 -22.16 -43.40
CA PRO A 461 -20.30 -20.76 -43.29
C PRO A 461 -21.40 -19.69 -42.90
N ALA A 462 -21.03 -18.41 -42.98
CA ALA A 462 -21.63 -17.15 -42.51
C ALA A 462 -23.02 -16.71 -43.04
N ALA A 463 -23.72 -15.86 -42.26
CA ALA A 463 -24.57 -14.73 -42.71
C ALA A 463 -24.97 -13.80 -41.53
N ASP A 464 -25.13 -12.51 -41.83
CA ASP A 464 -25.62 -11.40 -41.00
C ASP A 464 -27.00 -11.62 -40.35
N GLU A 465 -27.22 -11.13 -39.12
CA GLU A 465 -28.33 -10.22 -38.75
C GLU A 465 -28.43 -9.94 -37.22
N LEU A 466 -28.36 -8.64 -36.89
CA LEU A 466 -29.12 -7.87 -35.90
C LEU A 466 -30.03 -8.58 -34.86
N ALA A 467 -29.72 -8.34 -33.58
CA ALA A 467 -30.69 -8.07 -32.49
C ALA A 467 -29.94 -7.26 -31.39
N ALA A 468 -30.10 -5.94 -31.28
CA ALA A 468 -31.25 -5.19 -30.77
C ALA A 468 -31.53 -5.37 -29.27
N THR A 469 -30.76 -4.68 -28.42
CA THR A 469 -31.24 -4.14 -27.15
C THR A 469 -30.75 -2.70 -27.03
N GLY A 470 -31.53 -1.78 -27.59
CA GLY A 470 -31.29 -0.34 -27.51
C GLY A 470 -32.01 0.26 -26.30
N THR A 471 -31.27 1.00 -25.48
CA THR A 471 -31.78 2.11 -24.67
C THR A 471 -31.04 3.36 -25.12
N LEU A 472 -31.69 4.14 -25.99
CA LEU A 472 -31.24 5.44 -26.47
C LEU A 472 -31.22 6.44 -25.30
N PHE A 473 -30.04 6.99 -25.02
CA PHE A 473 -29.87 8.22 -24.25
C PHE A 473 -30.21 9.42 -25.16
N ASP A 474 -31.27 10.14 -24.82
CA ASP A 474 -31.73 11.36 -25.51
C ASP A 474 -31.04 12.61 -24.90
N PRO A 475 -30.19 13.34 -25.65
CA PRO A 475 -29.46 14.50 -25.13
C PRO A 475 -30.33 15.78 -24.95
N VAL A 476 -31.63 15.75 -25.24
CA VAL A 476 -32.51 16.93 -25.10
C VAL A 476 -33.19 17.02 -23.72
N SER A 477 -33.13 15.98 -22.89
CA SER A 477 -33.83 15.94 -21.58
C SER A 477 -33.06 16.55 -20.38
N LEU A 478 -31.82 17.02 -20.56
CA LEU A 478 -31.02 17.65 -19.49
C LEU A 478 -31.06 19.19 -19.47
N LEU A 479 -31.58 19.84 -20.52
CA LEU A 479 -31.61 21.31 -20.59
C LEU A 479 -32.81 21.95 -19.86
N VAL A 480 -33.89 21.20 -19.63
CA VAL A 480 -35.11 21.72 -18.98
C VAL A 480 -34.95 21.94 -17.46
N PRO A 481 -34.35 21.03 -16.65
CA PRO A 481 -34.21 21.28 -15.22
C PRO A 481 -33.12 22.32 -14.88
N LEU A 482 -32.09 22.46 -15.72
CA LEU A 482 -31.00 23.43 -15.51
C LEU A 482 -31.47 24.87 -15.77
N GLY A 483 -32.33 25.09 -16.78
CA GLY A 483 -32.91 26.40 -17.05
C GLY A 483 -33.86 26.90 -15.96
N LEU A 484 -34.62 26.00 -15.33
CA LEU A 484 -35.55 26.33 -14.25
C LEU A 484 -34.82 26.73 -12.94
N ALA A 485 -33.69 26.09 -12.65
CA ALA A 485 -32.89 26.39 -11.46
C ALA A 485 -32.22 27.78 -11.54
N ILE A 486 -31.72 28.17 -12.72
CA ILE A 486 -31.09 29.49 -12.93
C ILE A 486 -32.12 30.62 -12.84
N ALA A 487 -33.34 30.39 -13.35
CA ALA A 487 -34.42 31.37 -13.27
C ALA A 487 -34.89 31.63 -11.82
N LEU A 488 -34.93 30.61 -10.96
CA LEU A 488 -35.34 30.75 -9.56
C LEU A 488 -34.30 31.48 -8.69
N ILE A 489 -33.00 31.31 -8.97
CA ILE A 489 -31.93 32.06 -8.29
C ILE A 489 -31.98 33.55 -8.67
N GLY A 490 -32.27 33.86 -9.94
CA GLY A 490 -32.42 35.25 -10.41
C GLY A 490 -33.58 36.01 -9.77
N VAL A 491 -34.75 35.36 -9.61
CA VAL A 491 -35.93 35.98 -8.99
C VAL A 491 -35.75 36.19 -7.49
N GLY A 492 -35.09 35.26 -6.79
CA GLY A 492 -34.78 35.38 -5.36
C GLY A 492 -33.81 36.54 -5.05
N GLY A 493 -32.76 36.69 -5.86
CA GLY A 493 -31.80 37.78 -5.74
C GLY A 493 -32.40 39.16 -6.00
N TRP A 494 -33.28 39.27 -7.01
CA TRP A 494 -33.96 40.53 -7.32
C TRP A 494 -34.95 40.96 -6.23
N SER A 495 -35.65 40.02 -5.58
CA SER A 495 -36.58 40.36 -4.50
C SER A 495 -35.88 40.85 -3.23
N LEU A 496 -34.70 40.30 -2.88
CA LEU A 496 -33.91 40.78 -1.74
C LEU A 496 -33.27 42.15 -2.00
N ALA A 497 -32.82 42.40 -3.24
CA ALA A 497 -32.25 43.69 -3.60
C ALA A 497 -33.29 44.82 -3.50
N ARG A 498 -34.56 44.53 -3.83
CA ARG A 498 -35.65 45.51 -3.81
C ARG A 498 -36.15 45.86 -2.42
N THR A 499 -36.11 44.92 -1.47
CA THR A 499 -36.43 45.21 -0.05
C THR A 499 -35.34 46.07 0.58
N HIS A 500 -34.07 45.79 0.28
CA HIS A 500 -32.94 46.56 0.81
C HIS A 500 -32.86 48.00 0.27
N GLN A 501 -33.44 48.26 -0.91
CA GLN A 501 -33.54 49.59 -1.50
C GLN A 501 -34.72 50.42 -0.95
N ARG A 502 -35.80 49.76 -0.49
CA ARG A 502 -36.91 50.40 0.21
C ARG A 502 -36.54 50.82 1.63
N ASP A 503 -35.80 49.99 2.36
CA ASP A 503 -35.38 50.31 3.73
C ASP A 503 -34.37 51.48 3.79
N ARG A 504 -33.63 51.76 2.69
CA ARG A 504 -32.75 52.94 2.60
C ARG A 504 -33.49 54.23 2.23
N ALA A 505 -34.69 54.16 1.67
CA ALA A 505 -35.49 55.33 1.29
C ALA A 505 -36.32 55.88 2.46
N ASP A 506 -36.63 55.06 3.47
CA ASP A 506 -37.42 55.45 4.64
C ASP A 506 -36.58 56.00 5.82
N THR A 507 -35.24 56.01 5.71
CA THR A 507 -34.31 56.56 6.71
C THR A 507 -33.71 57.93 6.35
N SER A 508 -34.24 58.60 5.32
CA SER A 508 -33.83 59.96 4.97
C SER A 508 -35.03 60.90 4.84
N TRP A 509 -35.69 61.19 5.97
CA TRP A 509 -36.44 62.42 6.23
C TRP A 509 -36.45 62.71 7.73
#